data_AF-A0A103XW09-F1
#
_entry.id   AF-A0A103XW09-F1
#
_cell.length_a   1.000
_cell.length_b   1.000
_cell.length_c   1.000
_cell.angle_alpha   90.00
_cell.angle_beta   90.00
_cell.angle_gamma   90.00
#
_symmetry.space_group_name_H-M   'P 1'
#
loop_
_entity.id
_entity.type
_entity.pdbx_description
1 polymer ?
#
loop_
_entity_poly.entity_id
_entity_poly.type
_entity_poly.pdbx_seq_one_letter_code
_entity_poly.pdbx_strand_id
1 'polypeptide(L)'
;MRFVSISKNFSVIFLIPKSLSAMSWAGPEDIHLSTSLASYLDKKLLVLLRDGRKLLGILRSFDQFANAVLEGACERVIVGDLYCDISLGLYVIRGENVVLIGELDLEKEELPPHMTCVSETEIKRAQKVEREATDLKGSMRKRMEFLDMD
;
A
#
# COMPACT_ATOMS: atom_id res chain seq x y z
N MET A 1 -2.84 12.50 4.70
CA MET A 1 -3.42 11.22 4.23
C MET A 1 -4.29 10.65 5.35
N ARG A 2 -5.56 10.29 5.06
CA ARG A 2 -6.45 9.61 6.02
C ARG A 2 -6.52 8.13 5.63
N PHE A 3 -6.42 7.22 6.60
CA PHE A 3 -6.42 5.78 6.37
C PHE A 3 -7.59 5.12 7.09
N VAL A 4 -8.23 4.19 6.40
CA VAL A 4 -9.13 3.20 7.00
C VAL A 4 -8.37 1.88 7.06
N SER A 5 -8.08 1.42 8.28
CA SER A 5 -7.51 0.09 8.51
C SER A 5 -8.62 -0.96 8.48
N ILE A 6 -8.50 -1.94 7.59
CA ILE A 6 -9.48 -3.04 7.46
C ILE A 6 -8.98 -4.30 8.21
N SER A 7 -7.74 -4.29 8.72
CA SER A 7 -7.15 -5.39 9.49
C SER A 7 -6.69 -4.95 10.88
N LYS A 8 -7.19 -5.63 11.93
CA LYS A 8 -6.88 -5.33 13.34
C LYS A 8 -5.45 -5.74 13.79
N ASN A 9 -4.65 -6.41 12.97
CA ASN A 9 -3.44 -7.13 13.42
C ASN A 9 -2.11 -6.74 12.75
N PHE A 10 -2.01 -5.60 12.06
CA PHE A 10 -0.75 -5.20 11.42
C PHE A 10 -0.24 -3.85 11.91
N SER A 11 0.90 -3.87 12.61
CA SER A 11 1.74 -2.70 12.82
C SER A 11 2.40 -2.33 11.49
N VAL A 12 1.83 -1.37 10.76
CA VAL A 12 2.40 -0.87 9.50
C VAL A 12 3.36 0.28 9.81
N ILE A 13 4.66 0.05 9.62
CA ILE A 13 5.67 1.12 9.63
C ILE A 13 5.46 1.93 8.35
N PHE A 14 4.88 3.12 8.49
CA PHE A 14 4.81 4.10 7.40
C PHE A 14 6.09 4.94 7.35
N LEU A 15 6.54 5.26 6.14
CA LEU A 15 7.35 6.45 5.87
C LEU A 15 6.44 7.69 6.06
N ILE A 16 6.23 8.09 7.31
CA ILE A 16 5.61 9.38 7.67
C ILE A 16 6.75 10.35 7.96
N PRO A 17 6.75 11.59 7.42
CA PRO A 17 7.63 12.64 7.93
C PRO A 17 7.40 12.84 9.44
N LYS A 18 8.48 12.91 10.21
CA LYS A 18 8.49 12.95 11.69
C LYS A 18 7.83 14.19 12.34
N SER A 19 7.12 15.06 11.60
CA SER A 19 6.43 16.21 12.18
C SER A 19 5.00 15.83 12.58
N LEU A 20 4.87 15.15 13.72
CA LEU A 20 3.59 14.87 14.36
C LEU A 20 2.92 16.17 14.84
N SER A 21 1.70 16.42 14.35
CA SER A 21 0.64 16.99 15.19
C SER A 21 -0.68 16.29 14.88
N ALA A 22 -1.25 15.69 15.93
CA ALA A 22 -2.60 15.16 16.06
C ALA A 22 -3.18 14.33 14.90
N MET A 23 -2.90 13.02 14.88
CA MET A 23 -3.79 12.04 14.25
C MET A 23 -5.05 11.92 15.10
N SER A 24 -6.15 12.52 14.65
CA SER A 24 -7.48 12.22 15.19
C SER A 24 -7.88 10.81 14.72
N TRP A 25 -7.73 9.82 15.60
CA TRP A 25 -8.37 8.53 15.42
C TRP A 25 -9.89 8.75 15.39
N ALA A 26 -10.55 8.04 14.46
CA ALA A 26 -11.97 8.09 14.12
C ALA A 26 -12.92 8.65 15.20
N GLY A 27 -13.79 9.58 14.80
CA GLY A 27 -14.89 10.05 15.63
C GLY A 27 -15.99 8.98 15.77
N PRO A 28 -16.91 9.11 16.73
CA PRO A 28 -17.99 8.16 16.99
C PRO A 28 -19.00 7.99 15.83
N GLU A 29 -18.86 8.73 14.73
CA GLU A 29 -19.74 8.69 13.56
C GLU A 29 -19.36 7.58 12.55
N ASP A 30 -18.19 6.94 12.68
CA ASP A 30 -17.61 6.00 11.68
C ASP A 30 -17.94 4.50 11.94
N ILE A 31 -19.09 4.19 12.53
CA ILE A 31 -19.41 2.82 13.01
C ILE A 31 -19.63 1.81 11.88
N HIS A 32 -19.92 2.25 10.66
CA HIS A 32 -20.05 1.36 9.49
C HIS A 32 -18.95 1.62 8.44
N LEU A 33 -18.19 0.57 8.13
CA LEU A 33 -17.15 0.57 7.09
C LEU A 33 -17.72 0.98 5.72
N SER A 34 -18.98 0.64 5.44
CA SER A 34 -19.68 1.01 4.21
C SER A 34 -19.95 2.51 4.11
N THR A 35 -20.36 3.19 5.20
CA THR A 35 -20.49 4.66 5.21
C THR A 35 -19.14 5.35 5.13
N SER A 36 -18.10 4.74 5.71
CA SER A 36 -16.73 5.26 5.61
C SER A 36 -16.20 5.17 4.16
N LEU A 37 -16.36 4.03 3.49
CA LEU A 37 -15.96 3.85 2.08
C LEU A 37 -16.79 4.66 1.08
N ALA A 38 -18.07 4.89 1.36
CA ALA A 38 -18.92 5.75 0.52
C ALA A 38 -18.33 7.16 0.35
N SER A 39 -17.70 7.69 1.40
CA SER A 39 -17.07 9.02 1.37
C SER A 39 -15.84 9.12 0.46
N TYR A 40 -15.35 7.97 -0.03
CA TYR A 40 -14.18 7.85 -0.89
C TYR A 40 -14.52 7.57 -2.36
N LEU A 41 -15.82 7.47 -2.72
CA LEU A 41 -16.25 7.33 -4.10
C LEU A 41 -15.77 8.51 -4.97
N ASP A 42 -15.36 8.18 -6.20
CA ASP A 42 -14.79 9.10 -7.20
C ASP A 42 -13.52 9.84 -6.74
N LYS A 43 -12.90 9.39 -5.65
CA LYS A 43 -11.60 9.90 -5.19
C LYS A 43 -10.47 8.97 -5.58
N LYS A 44 -9.28 9.54 -5.74
CA LYS A 44 -8.04 8.77 -5.94
C LYS A 44 -7.62 8.17 -4.61
N LEU A 45 -7.43 6.86 -4.56
CA LEU A 45 -7.06 6.11 -3.37
C LEU A 45 -5.70 5.44 -3.54
N LEU A 46 -5.02 5.21 -2.42
CA LEU A 46 -3.97 4.22 -2.25
C LEU A 46 -4.55 3.00 -1.52
N VAL A 47 -4.41 1.82 -2.11
CA VAL A 47 -4.81 0.53 -1.54
C VAL A 47 -3.57 -0.32 -1.33
N LEU A 48 -3.35 -0.74 -0.08
CA LEU A 48 -2.30 -1.68 0.28
C LEU A 48 -2.87 -3.09 0.33
N LEU A 49 -2.29 -4.01 -0.43
CA LEU A 49 -2.68 -5.42 -0.47
C LEU A 49 -1.83 -6.28 0.47
N ARG A 50 -2.34 -7.48 0.78
CA ARG A 50 -1.70 -8.48 1.67
C ARG A 50 -0.36 -8.99 1.14
N ASP A 51 -0.18 -9.00 -0.18
CA ASP A 51 1.08 -9.35 -0.84
C ASP A 51 2.09 -8.19 -0.89
N GLY A 52 1.76 -7.04 -0.28
CA GLY A 52 2.62 -5.86 -0.20
C GLY A 52 2.49 -4.90 -1.38
N ARG A 53 1.68 -5.23 -2.39
CA ARG A 53 1.43 -4.37 -3.56
C ARG A 53 0.68 -3.10 -3.16
N LYS A 54 1.03 -2.00 -3.82
CA LYS A 54 0.46 -0.67 -3.59
C LYS A 54 -0.26 -0.26 -4.86
N LEU A 55 -1.59 -0.26 -4.80
CA LEU A 55 -2.43 0.14 -5.92
C LEU A 55 -2.91 1.56 -5.72
N LEU A 56 -2.85 2.33 -6.79
CA LEU A 56 -3.40 3.67 -6.88
C LEU A 56 -4.53 3.63 -7.91
N GLY A 57 -5.57 4.43 -7.73
CA GLY A 57 -6.65 4.54 -8.72
C GLY A 57 -7.87 5.26 -8.19
N ILE A 58 -8.84 5.55 -9.05
CA ILE A 58 -10.09 6.21 -8.65
C ILE A 58 -11.11 5.16 -8.24
N LEU A 59 -11.66 5.26 -7.02
CA LEU A 59 -12.68 4.32 -6.55
C LEU A 59 -14.01 4.58 -7.25
N ARG A 60 -14.47 3.62 -8.06
CA ARG A 60 -15.76 3.70 -8.76
C ARG A 60 -16.89 2.95 -8.09
N SER A 61 -16.56 1.86 -7.42
CA SER A 61 -17.55 1.05 -6.72
C SER A 61 -16.89 0.27 -5.61
N PHE A 62 -17.66 -0.03 -4.57
CA PHE A 62 -17.27 -0.91 -3.49
C PHE A 62 -18.48 -1.68 -2.97
N ASP A 63 -18.25 -2.71 -2.17
CA ASP A 63 -19.31 -3.43 -1.44
C ASP A 63 -19.02 -3.53 0.07
N GLN A 64 -19.96 -4.13 0.80
CA GLN A 64 -19.84 -4.32 2.26
C GLN A 64 -18.67 -5.23 2.69
N PHE A 65 -18.12 -6.01 1.76
CA PHE A 65 -16.95 -6.86 1.98
C PHE A 65 -15.65 -6.15 1.61
N ALA A 66 -15.71 -4.86 1.27
CA ALA A 66 -14.59 -4.05 0.78
C ALA A 66 -13.98 -4.58 -0.53
N ASN A 67 -14.74 -5.34 -1.33
CA ASN A 67 -14.38 -5.49 -2.74
C ASN A 67 -14.45 -4.11 -3.38
N ALA A 68 -13.48 -3.76 -4.23
CA ALA A 68 -13.36 -2.42 -4.79
C ALA A 68 -13.06 -2.46 -6.29
N VAL A 69 -13.62 -1.51 -7.03
CA VAL A 69 -13.32 -1.29 -8.45
C VAL A 69 -12.58 0.03 -8.57
N LEU A 70 -11.34 -0.04 -9.06
CA LEU A 70 -10.50 1.11 -9.34
C LEU A 70 -10.44 1.38 -10.85
N GLU A 71 -10.75 2.61 -11.26
CA GLU A 71 -10.49 3.09 -12.62
C GLU A 71 -9.11 3.76 -12.70
N GLY A 72 -8.45 3.62 -13.85
CA GLY A 72 -7.14 4.23 -14.08
C GLY A 72 -6.09 3.73 -13.10
N ALA A 73 -6.22 2.48 -12.67
CA ALA A 73 -5.39 1.89 -11.65
C ALA A 73 -3.94 1.78 -12.11
N CYS A 74 -3.02 2.05 -11.22
CA CYS A 74 -1.60 1.76 -11.39
C CYS A 74 -1.02 1.10 -10.14
N GLU A 75 -0.02 0.25 -10.34
CA GLU A 75 0.76 -0.35 -9.27
C GLU A 75 2.03 0.48 -9.04
N ARG A 76 2.16 1.06 -7.84
CA ARG A 76 3.36 1.78 -7.43
C ARG A 76 4.37 0.82 -6.83
N VAL A 77 5.43 0.55 -7.58
CA VAL A 77 6.57 -0.24 -7.12
C VAL A 77 7.62 0.71 -6.57
N ILE A 78 8.13 0.42 -5.38
CA ILE A 78 9.18 1.22 -4.70
C ILE A 78 10.28 0.25 -4.31
N VAL A 79 11.52 0.56 -4.70
CA VAL A 79 12.72 -0.22 -4.36
C VAL A 79 13.83 0.76 -3.98
N GLY A 80 14.18 0.80 -2.69
CA GLY A 80 15.04 1.85 -2.15
C GLY A 80 14.48 3.24 -2.45
N ASP A 81 15.28 4.08 -3.11
CA ASP A 81 14.93 5.44 -3.52
C ASP A 81 14.30 5.51 -4.93
N LEU A 82 14.06 4.36 -5.58
CA LEU A 82 13.45 4.31 -6.91
C LEU A 82 11.96 4.00 -6.81
N TYR A 83 11.17 4.63 -7.68
CA TYR A 83 9.75 4.28 -7.83
C TYR A 83 9.31 4.26 -9.29
N CYS A 84 8.22 3.54 -9.57
CA CYS A 84 7.57 3.51 -10.86
C CYS A 84 6.09 3.16 -10.70
N ASP A 85 5.23 3.83 -11.46
CA ASP A 85 3.79 3.55 -11.52
C ASP A 85 3.48 2.76 -12.78
N ILE A 86 3.18 1.47 -12.62
CA ILE A 86 2.88 0.56 -13.72
C ILE A 86 1.37 0.59 -13.98
N SER A 87 0.95 0.97 -15.18
CA SER A 87 -0.48 1.08 -15.51
C SER A 87 -1.17 -0.29 -15.54
N LEU A 88 -2.33 -0.40 -14.91
CA LEU A 88 -3.19 -1.59 -14.88
C LEU A 88 -4.55 -1.36 -15.56
N GLY A 89 -5.04 -0.10 -15.60
CA GLY A 89 -6.32 0.24 -16.23
C GLY A 89 -7.51 0.04 -15.27
N LEU A 90 -8.53 -0.72 -15.67
CA LEU A 90 -9.64 -1.06 -14.76
C LEU A 90 -9.25 -2.26 -13.90
N TYR A 91 -9.26 -2.09 -12.58
CA TYR A 91 -8.79 -3.12 -11.64
C TYR A 91 -9.83 -3.45 -10.58
N VAL A 92 -10.13 -4.75 -10.44
CA VAL A 92 -11.06 -5.26 -9.42
C VAL A 92 -10.27 -5.90 -8.30
N ILE A 93 -10.47 -5.41 -7.08
CA ILE A 93 -9.79 -5.86 -5.87
C ILE A 93 -10.77 -6.69 -5.04
N ARG A 94 -10.31 -7.87 -4.60
CA ARG A 94 -11.03 -8.70 -3.64
C ARG A 94 -10.75 -8.21 -2.22
N GLY A 95 -11.82 -7.98 -1.44
CA GLY A 95 -11.76 -7.30 -0.15
C GLY A 95 -10.91 -8.01 0.90
N GLU A 96 -10.82 -9.34 0.89
CA GLU A 96 -9.96 -10.07 1.84
C GLU A 96 -8.45 -9.84 1.64
N ASN A 97 -8.07 -9.37 0.45
CA ASN A 97 -6.69 -9.04 0.11
C ASN A 97 -6.34 -7.61 0.50
N VAL A 98 -7.33 -6.78 0.85
CA VAL A 98 -7.13 -5.40 1.26
C VAL A 98 -6.63 -5.37 2.71
N VAL A 99 -5.50 -4.71 2.93
CA VAL A 99 -4.97 -4.42 4.27
C VAL A 99 -5.48 -3.05 4.72
N LEU A 100 -5.34 -2.05 3.84
CA LEU A 100 -5.62 -0.65 4.14
C LEU A 100 -5.98 0.12 2.88
N ILE A 101 -6.92 1.05 3.03
CA ILE A 101 -7.36 1.98 1.99
C ILE A 101 -7.19 3.40 2.55
N GLY A 102 -6.67 4.32 1.75
CA GLY A 102 -6.58 5.72 2.12
C GLY A 102 -6.80 6.65 0.93
N GLU A 103 -7.45 7.78 1.17
CA GLU A 103 -7.56 8.85 0.19
C GLU A 103 -6.20 9.44 -0.09
N LEU A 104 -5.87 9.49 -1.38
CA LEU A 104 -4.67 10.12 -1.90
C LEU A 104 -5.03 11.53 -2.36
N ASP A 105 -4.64 12.51 -1.54
CA ASP A 105 -4.80 13.92 -1.85
C ASP A 105 -3.76 14.32 -2.91
N LEU A 106 -4.22 14.64 -4.13
CA LEU A 106 -3.38 15.01 -5.27
C LEU A 106 -2.51 16.24 -5.00
N GLU A 107 -3.00 17.17 -4.18
CA GLU A 107 -2.26 18.40 -3.85
C GLU A 107 -1.15 18.14 -2.84
N LYS A 108 -1.26 17.05 -2.07
CA LYS A 108 -0.33 16.67 -1.01
C LYS A 108 0.38 15.35 -1.30
N GLU A 109 0.30 14.86 -2.54
CA GLU A 109 1.02 13.67 -3.01
C GLU A 109 2.52 14.03 -3.19
N GLU A 110 3.15 14.44 -2.11
CA GLU A 110 4.59 14.70 -2.05
C GLU A 110 5.27 13.39 -1.71
N LEU A 111 5.74 12.70 -2.75
CA LEU A 111 6.78 11.69 -2.53
C LEU A 111 8.00 12.38 -1.91
N PRO A 112 8.73 11.72 -1.01
CA PRO A 112 9.95 12.27 -0.47
C PRO A 112 10.89 12.79 -1.58
N PRO A 113 11.57 13.93 -1.39
CA PRO A 113 12.36 14.58 -2.45
C PRO A 113 13.49 13.72 -3.04
N HIS A 114 13.90 12.66 -2.34
CA HIS A 114 14.95 11.73 -2.77
C HIS A 114 14.43 10.63 -3.71
N MET A 115 13.11 10.50 -3.91
CA MET A 115 12.55 9.46 -4.76
C MET A 115 12.74 9.78 -6.25
N THR A 116 13.27 8.81 -7.00
CA THR A 116 13.53 8.94 -8.44
C THR A 116 12.56 8.06 -9.23
N CYS A 117 11.82 8.68 -10.17
CA CYS A 117 10.97 7.94 -11.10
C CYS A 117 11.84 7.25 -12.16
N VAL A 118 11.64 5.94 -12.34
CA VAL A 118 12.40 5.13 -13.31
C VAL A 118 11.48 4.39 -14.27
N SER A 119 12.04 3.83 -15.34
CA SER A 119 11.26 3.03 -16.28
C SER A 119 10.77 1.72 -15.66
N GLU A 120 9.70 1.15 -16.22
CA GLU A 120 9.21 -0.16 -15.79
C GLU A 120 10.28 -1.25 -15.85
N THR A 121 11.19 -1.17 -16.83
CA THR A 121 12.24 -2.18 -16.98
C THR A 121 13.28 -2.10 -15.87
N GLU A 122 13.61 -0.88 -15.42
CA GLU A 122 14.58 -0.65 -14.36
C GLU A 122 14.00 -1.03 -13.00
N ILE A 123 12.75 -0.64 -12.70
CA ILE A 123 12.14 -0.99 -11.41
C ILE A 123 11.95 -2.50 -11.27
N LYS A 124 11.56 -3.20 -12.34
CA LYS A 124 11.38 -4.67 -12.33
C LYS A 124 12.70 -5.39 -12.10
N ARG A 125 13.80 -4.87 -12.66
CA ARG A 125 15.15 -5.38 -12.39
C ARG A 125 15.55 -5.15 -10.93
N ALA A 126 15.37 -3.94 -10.42
CA ALA A 126 15.68 -3.60 -9.03
C ALA A 126 14.89 -4.47 -8.04
N GLN A 127 13.58 -4.64 -8.27
CA GLN A 127 12.70 -5.45 -7.44
C GLN A 127 13.12 -6.93 -7.43
N LYS A 128 13.54 -7.47 -8.58
CA LYS A 128 14.04 -8.84 -8.67
C LYS A 128 15.30 -9.04 -7.83
N VAL A 129 16.26 -8.11 -7.93
CA VAL A 129 17.52 -8.16 -7.17
C VAL A 129 17.26 -8.08 -5.66
N GLU A 130 16.37 -7.17 -5.23
CA GLU A 130 16.01 -7.04 -3.81
C GLU A 130 15.33 -8.32 -3.29
N ARG A 131 14.40 -8.89 -4.06
CA ARG A 131 13.71 -10.13 -3.69
C ARG A 131 14.69 -11.29 -3.53
N GLU A 132 15.57 -11.49 -4.50
CA GLU A 132 16.60 -12.54 -4.44
C GLU A 132 17.52 -12.38 -3.21
N ALA A 133 17.88 -11.13 -2.88
CA ALA A 133 18.67 -10.84 -1.68
C ALA A 133 17.89 -11.15 -0.38
N THR A 134 16.59 -10.85 -0.33
CA THR A 134 15.74 -11.18 0.83
C THR A 134 15.55 -12.69 0.99
N ASP A 135 15.37 -13.42 -0.10
CA ASP A 135 15.21 -14.88 -0.10
C ASP A 135 16.50 -15.56 0.40
N LEU A 136 17.66 -15.08 -0.05
CA LEU A 136 18.96 -15.57 0.41
C LEU A 136 19.17 -15.30 1.90
N LYS A 137 18.88 -14.07 2.37
CA LYS A 137 18.96 -13.72 3.80
C LYS A 137 18.02 -14.58 4.65
N GLY A 138 16.80 -14.81 4.20
CA GLY A 138 15.83 -15.67 4.89
C GLY A 138 16.30 -17.12 5.00
N SER A 139 16.88 -17.66 3.93
CA SER A 139 17.46 -19.01 3.92
C SER A 139 18.65 -19.11 4.87
N MET A 140 19.56 -18.13 4.85
CA MET A 140 20.71 -18.07 5.75
C MET A 140 20.29 -17.93 7.22
N ARG A 141 19.28 -17.11 7.52
CA ARG A 141 18.76 -16.93 8.88
C ARG A 141 18.20 -18.23 9.45
N LYS A 142 17.38 -18.95 8.66
CA LYS A 142 16.84 -20.26 9.07
C LYS A 142 17.96 -21.28 9.35
N ARG A 143 19.04 -21.26 8.55
CA ARG A 143 20.20 -22.11 8.80
C ARG A 143 20.94 -21.74 10.07
N MET A 144 21.07 -20.44 10.37
CA MET A 144 21.73 -19.97 11.60
C MET A 144 20.90 -20.33 12.84
N GLU A 145 19.60 -20.03 12.83
CA GLU A 145 18.67 -20.39 13.92
C GLU A 145 18.66 -21.89 14.21
N PHE A 146 18.88 -22.73 13.20
CA PHE A 146 18.97 -24.18 13.40
C PHE A 146 20.22 -24.61 14.18
N LEU A 147 21.36 -23.93 13.99
CA LEU A 147 22.63 -24.25 14.65
C LEU A 147 22.68 -23.79 16.11
N ASP A 148 21.89 -22.78 16.48
CA ASP A 148 21.83 -22.22 17.84
C ASP A 148 20.91 -23.01 18.80
N MET A 149 20.35 -24.15 18.37
CA MET A 149 19.40 -24.97 19.13
C MET A 149 20.02 -26.19 19.83
N ASP A 150 21.34 -26.36 19.75
CA ASP A 150 22.13 -27.41 20.42
C ASP A 150 23.06 -26.81 21.50
#